data_AF-A0A4D7C7P4-F1
#
_entry.id   AF-A0A4D7C7P4-F1
#
_cell.length_a   1.000
_cell.length_b   1.000
_cell.length_c   1.000
_cell.angle_alpha   90.00
_cell.angle_beta   90.00
_cell.angle_gamma   90.00
#
_symmetry.space_group_name_H-M   'P 1'
#
loop_
_entity.id
_entity.type
_entity.pdbx_description
1 polymer ?
#
loop_
_entity_poly.entity_id
_entity_poly.type
_entity_poly.pdbx_seq_one_letter_code
_entity_poly.pdbx_strand_id
1 'polypeptide(L)'
;MGTGTDWLNGDKFPQIVFHSRALERLTATTGKMTGDMTFLGVTKPVTFDVTLNGNFKEHPFTKKAALGFSAKTTIKRSDWGFKTFVPNIADEVEVLVEAEFQAK
;
A
#
# COMPACT_ATOMS: atom_id res chain seq x y z
N MET A 1 -15.81 6.01 -13.06
CA MET A 1 -14.82 5.00 -12.64
C MET A 1 -14.76 4.87 -11.12
N GLY A 2 -14.67 5.94 -10.32
CA GLY A 2 -14.60 5.83 -8.85
C GLY A 2 -15.85 5.27 -8.15
N THR A 3 -17.06 5.60 -8.61
CA THR A 3 -18.32 5.24 -7.92
C THR A 3 -19.10 4.10 -8.58
N GLY A 4 -18.72 3.66 -9.79
CA GLY A 4 -19.43 2.60 -10.50
C GLY A 4 -19.36 1.27 -9.74
N THR A 5 -20.48 0.55 -9.68
CA THR A 5 -20.62 -0.72 -8.95
C THR A 5 -19.69 -1.82 -9.46
N ASP A 6 -19.40 -1.79 -10.76
CA ASP A 6 -18.47 -2.72 -11.41
C ASP A 6 -17.00 -2.28 -11.27
N TRP A 7 -16.73 -1.16 -10.60
CA TRP A 7 -15.39 -0.58 -10.44
C TRP A 7 -14.98 -0.55 -8.97
N LEU A 8 -14.53 0.62 -8.47
CA LEU A 8 -14.14 0.80 -7.08
C LEU A 8 -15.33 0.95 -6.13
N ASN A 9 -16.54 1.22 -6.66
CA ASN A 9 -17.77 1.36 -5.89
C ASN A 9 -17.59 2.24 -4.63
N GLY A 10 -16.96 3.40 -4.81
CA GLY A 10 -16.55 4.28 -3.73
C GLY A 10 -17.69 4.80 -2.85
N ASP A 11 -18.92 4.86 -3.36
CA ASP A 11 -20.09 5.25 -2.57
C ASP A 11 -20.41 4.22 -1.47
N LYS A 12 -20.18 2.93 -1.73
CA LYS A 12 -20.36 1.85 -0.75
C LYS A 12 -19.07 1.54 0.02
N PHE A 13 -17.92 1.68 -0.65
CA PHE A 13 -16.61 1.35 -0.10
C PHE A 13 -15.67 2.55 -0.24
N PRO A 14 -15.79 3.57 0.64
CA PRO A 14 -15.10 4.85 0.47
C PRO A 14 -13.59 4.79 0.73
N GLN A 15 -13.08 3.66 1.25
CA GLN A 15 -11.69 3.50 1.64
C GLN A 15 -11.16 2.11 1.32
N ILE A 16 -9.88 2.06 0.99
CA ILE A 16 -9.05 0.86 1.02
C ILE A 16 -8.19 0.97 2.28
N VAL A 17 -8.24 -0.04 3.14
CA VAL A 17 -7.59 0.01 4.46
C VAL A 17 -6.56 -1.10 4.55
N PHE A 18 -5.37 -0.78 5.04
CA PHE A 18 -4.33 -1.75 5.36
C PHE A 18 -3.99 -1.65 6.84
N HIS A 19 -4.11 -2.77 7.55
CA HIS A 19 -3.69 -2.91 8.95
C HIS A 19 -2.49 -3.83 9.02
N SER A 20 -1.31 -3.28 9.35
CA SER A 20 -0.09 -4.06 9.52
C SER A 20 -0.21 -5.04 10.69
N ARG A 21 0.40 -6.21 10.53
CA ARG A 21 0.41 -7.28 11.54
C ARG A 21 1.82 -7.66 11.96
N ALA A 22 2.74 -7.73 10.99
CA ALA A 22 4.12 -8.10 11.23
C ALA A 22 5.05 -7.33 10.29
N LEU A 23 6.25 -7.05 10.79
CA LEU A 23 7.36 -6.54 10.01
C LEU A 23 8.55 -7.46 10.22
N GLU A 24 8.96 -8.17 9.18
CA GLU A 24 10.19 -8.93 9.13
C GLU A 24 11.29 -8.06 8.53
N ARG A 25 12.31 -7.73 9.32
CA ARG A 25 13.45 -6.98 8.83
C ARG A 25 14.41 -7.92 8.11
N LEU A 26 14.68 -7.63 6.83
CA LEU A 26 15.61 -8.42 6.01
C LEU A 26 17.03 -7.84 6.05
N THR A 27 17.15 -6.51 6.03
CA THR A 27 18.45 -5.81 6.10
C THR A 27 18.36 -4.57 6.98
N ALA A 28 19.43 -3.78 7.03
CA ALA A 28 19.41 -2.50 7.73
C ALA A 28 18.30 -1.55 7.21
N THR A 29 17.95 -1.64 5.93
CA THR A 29 17.03 -0.71 5.26
C THR A 29 15.88 -1.39 4.53
N THR A 30 15.79 -2.73 4.51
CA THR A 30 14.70 -3.44 3.82
C THR A 30 14.01 -4.45 4.73
N GLY A 31 12.74 -4.74 4.43
CA GLY A 31 11.94 -5.70 5.17
C GLY A 31 10.67 -6.12 4.41
N LYS A 32 9.94 -7.07 4.99
CA LYS A 32 8.62 -7.50 4.53
C LYS A 32 7.57 -7.13 5.57
N MET A 33 6.58 -6.36 5.16
CA MET A 33 5.46 -5.99 6.01
C MET A 33 4.21 -6.77 5.59
N THR A 34 3.75 -7.65 6.46
CA THR A 34 2.51 -8.40 6.26
C THR A 34 1.39 -7.73 7.06
N GLY A 35 0.22 -7.59 6.43
CA GLY A 35 -0.97 -7.03 7.07
C GLY A 35 -2.24 -7.44 6.34
N ASP A 36 -3.37 -7.05 6.91
CA ASP A 36 -4.68 -7.30 6.31
C ASP A 36 -5.10 -6.09 5.48
N MET A 37 -5.42 -6.33 4.20
CA MET A 37 -5.94 -5.31 3.30
C MET A 37 -7.43 -5.54 3.04
N THR A 38 -8.23 -4.52 3.37
CA THR A 38 -9.65 -4.45 3.06
C THR A 38 -9.86 -3.61 1.79
N PHE A 39 -10.41 -4.22 0.75
CA PHE A 39 -10.75 -3.58 -0.52
C PHE A 39 -12.10 -4.15 -1.02
N LEU A 40 -13.03 -3.28 -1.42
CA LEU A 40 -14.41 -3.67 -1.81
C LEU A 40 -15.14 -4.53 -0.74
N GLY A 41 -14.86 -4.29 0.54
CA GLY A 41 -15.44 -5.03 1.68
C GLY A 41 -14.85 -6.43 1.89
N VAL A 42 -13.92 -6.88 1.05
CA VAL A 42 -13.20 -8.16 1.23
C VAL A 42 -11.89 -7.90 1.94
N THR A 43 -11.56 -8.70 2.95
CA THR A 43 -10.29 -8.60 3.69
C THR A 43 -9.40 -9.80 3.40
N LYS A 44 -8.15 -9.54 3.01
CA LYS A 44 -7.15 -10.59 2.71
C LYS A 44 -5.76 -10.17 3.18
N PRO A 45 -4.90 -11.12 3.55
CA PRO A 45 -3.51 -10.83 3.89
C PRO A 45 -2.73 -10.41 2.63
N VAL A 46 -1.94 -9.35 2.76
CA VAL A 46 -1.03 -8.83 1.73
C VAL A 46 0.33 -8.59 2.37
N THR A 47 1.40 -8.89 1.64
CA THR A 47 2.77 -8.59 2.06
C THR A 47 3.39 -7.57 1.13
N PHE A 48 3.91 -6.50 1.70
CA PHE A 48 4.67 -5.48 1.01
C PHE A 48 6.16 -5.69 1.23
N ASP A 49 6.95 -5.53 0.18
CA ASP A 49 8.39 -5.28 0.30
C ASP A 49 8.57 -3.80 0.65
N VAL A 50 9.24 -3.52 1.76
CA VAL A 50 9.41 -2.18 2.33
C VAL A 50 10.88 -1.79 2.31
N THR A 51 11.14 -0.54 1.92
CA THR A 51 12.46 0.08 1.91
C THR A 51 12.45 1.37 2.74
N LEU A 52 13.39 1.51 3.65
CA LEU A 52 13.75 2.77 4.30
C LEU A 52 14.72 3.53 3.39
N ASN A 53 14.23 4.58 2.74
CA ASN A 53 14.98 5.36 1.77
C ASN A 53 15.99 6.30 2.42
N GLY A 54 15.70 6.76 3.64
CA GLY A 54 16.59 7.68 4.35
C GLY A 54 16.08 7.99 5.75
N ASN A 55 17.04 8.19 6.66
CA ASN A 55 16.83 8.73 7.99
C ASN A 55 17.68 9.98 8.13
N PHE A 56 17.05 11.14 7.96
CA PHE A 56 17.69 12.43 8.09
C PHE A 56 17.54 12.90 9.53
N LYS A 57 18.65 13.02 10.26
CA LYS A 57 18.64 13.65 11.59
C LYS A 57 18.15 15.09 11.52
N GLU A 58 18.46 15.78 10.42
CA GLU A 58 18.03 17.14 10.14
C GLU A 58 17.77 17.29 8.64
N HIS A 59 16.49 17.47 8.27
CA HIS A 59 16.08 17.66 6.90
C HIS A 59 16.54 19.04 6.39
N PRO A 60 17.13 19.17 5.18
CA PRO A 60 17.79 20.40 4.73
C PRO A 60 16.92 21.66 4.79
N PHE A 61 15.63 21.53 4.52
CA PHE A 61 14.67 22.62 4.45
C PHE A 61 13.91 22.84 5.75
N THR A 62 13.41 21.77 6.37
CA THR A 62 12.53 21.86 7.54
C THR A 62 13.30 21.85 8.86
N LYS A 63 14.60 21.52 8.84
CA LYS A 63 15.47 21.43 10.02
C LYS A 63 14.96 20.47 11.09
N LYS A 64 14.07 19.55 10.71
CA LYS A 64 13.49 18.51 11.57
C LYS A 64 13.99 17.14 11.13
N ALA A 65 13.98 16.16 12.05
CA ALA A 65 14.25 14.78 11.67
C ALA A 65 13.17 14.26 10.70
N ALA A 66 13.59 13.55 9.66
CA ALA A 66 12.70 13.01 8.63
C ALA A 66 13.05 11.56 8.27
N LEU A 67 12.03 10.77 7.97
CA LEU A 67 12.10 9.37 7.55
C LEU A 67 11.32 9.17 6.26
N GLY A 68 11.98 8.69 5.21
CA GLY A 68 11.34 8.33 3.94
C GLY A 68 11.25 6.83 3.78
N PHE A 69 10.10 6.31 3.33
CA PHE A 69 9.92 4.89 3.06
C PHE A 69 9.12 4.65 1.79
N SER A 70 9.45 3.56 1.12
CA SER A 70 8.70 2.98 0.01
C SER A 70 8.14 1.62 0.43
N ALA A 71 6.95 1.28 -0.05
CA ALA A 71 6.40 -0.06 0.06
C ALA A 71 5.77 -0.48 -1.27
N LYS A 72 6.07 -1.69 -1.72
CA LYS A 72 5.59 -2.23 -3.00
C LYS A 72 5.04 -3.64 -2.86
N THR A 73 3.98 -3.95 -3.60
CA THR A 73 3.48 -5.31 -3.78
C THR A 73 2.70 -5.40 -5.09
N THR A 74 2.42 -6.62 -5.54
CA THR A 74 1.52 -6.89 -6.67
C THR A 74 0.36 -7.72 -6.16
N ILE A 75 -0.87 -7.29 -6.48
CA ILE A 75 -2.10 -7.98 -6.11
C ILE A 75 -2.91 -8.31 -7.37
N LYS A 76 -3.80 -9.30 -7.27
CA LYS A 76 -4.84 -9.52 -8.29
C LYS A 76 -6.11 -8.80 -7.86
N ARG A 77 -6.56 -7.81 -8.62
CA ARG A 77 -7.77 -7.03 -8.27
C ARG A 77 -9.03 -7.91 -8.22
N SER A 78 -9.05 -9.01 -8.97
CA SER A 78 -10.13 -10.01 -8.97
C SER A 78 -10.29 -10.74 -7.63
N ASP A 79 -9.24 -10.85 -6.80
CA ASP A 79 -9.30 -11.47 -5.47
C ASP A 79 -10.23 -10.70 -4.51
N TRP A 80 -10.42 -9.40 -4.74
CA TRP A 80 -11.34 -8.53 -3.99
C TRP A 80 -12.66 -8.27 -4.73
N GLY A 81 -12.91 -8.97 -5.85
CA GLY A 81 -14.15 -8.86 -6.61
C GLY A 81 -14.14 -7.87 -7.77
N PHE A 82 -13.05 -7.13 -7.99
CA PHE A 82 -12.93 -6.20 -9.11
C PHE A 82 -12.56 -6.92 -10.41
N LYS A 83 -13.53 -7.57 -11.06
CA LYS A 83 -13.31 -8.46 -12.22
C LYS A 83 -13.54 -7.82 -13.59
N THR A 84 -13.98 -6.57 -13.61
CA THR A 84 -14.41 -5.88 -14.83
C THR A 84 -13.30 -5.86 -15.88
N PHE A 85 -13.63 -6.39 -17.06
CA PHE A 85 -12.75 -6.59 -18.21
C PHE A 85 -11.56 -7.56 -18.03
N VAL A 86 -11.47 -8.36 -16.97
CA VAL A 86 -10.45 -9.44 -16.93
C VAL A 86 -10.81 -10.51 -17.99
N PRO A 87 -9.88 -10.97 -18.86
CA PRO A 87 -8.44 -10.65 -18.91
C PRO A 87 -8.04 -9.52 -19.88
N ASN A 88 -8.97 -8.92 -20.61
CA ASN A 88 -8.71 -7.82 -21.56
C ASN A 88 -8.04 -6.60 -20.89
N ILE A 89 -8.30 -6.38 -19.60
CA ILE A 89 -7.53 -5.49 -18.71
C ILE A 89 -6.85 -6.36 -17.65
N ALA A 90 -5.55 -6.12 -17.45
CA ALA A 90 -4.73 -6.86 -16.51
C ALA A 90 -5.40 -7.02 -15.13
N ASP A 91 -5.28 -8.23 -14.58
CA ASP A 91 -5.76 -8.54 -13.24
C ASP A 91 -4.69 -8.21 -12.18
N GLU A 92 -3.42 -8.37 -12.53
CA GLU A 92 -2.30 -7.99 -11.69
C GLU A 92 -2.12 -6.47 -11.71
N VAL A 93 -2.12 -5.88 -10.52
CA VAL A 93 -1.89 -4.45 -10.31
C VAL A 93 -0.81 -4.26 -9.25
N GLU A 94 0.07 -3.31 -9.51
CA GLU A 94 1.09 -2.90 -8.56
C GLU A 94 0.50 -1.87 -7.60
N VAL A 95 0.78 -2.06 -6.31
CA VAL A 95 0.49 -1.08 -5.26
C VAL A 95 1.82 -0.51 -4.80
N LEU A 96 2.02 0.78 -5.05
CA LEU A 96 3.18 1.55 -4.63
C LEU A 96 2.76 2.58 -3.58
N VAL A 97 3.46 2.60 -2.45
CA VAL A 97 3.30 3.58 -1.39
C VAL A 97 4.64 4.28 -1.20
N GLU A 98 4.65 5.60 -1.33
CA GLU A 98 5.78 6.46 -1.04
C GLU A 98 5.36 7.45 0.03
N ALA A 99 6.08 7.53 1.13
CA ALA A 99 5.75 8.47 2.18
C ALA A 99 6.96 8.96 2.97
N GLU A 100 6.80 10.19 3.48
CA GLU A 100 7.76 10.88 4.31
C GLU A 100 7.09 11.24 5.64
N PHE A 101 7.77 10.94 6.74
CA PHE A 101 7.38 11.37 8.07
C PHE A 101 8.39 12.34 8.62
N GLN A 102 7.92 13.40 9.27
CA GLN A 102 8.75 14.34 10.00
C GLN A 102 8.44 14.26 11.49
N ALA A 103 9.45 14.45 12.34
CA ALA A 103 9.23 14.56 13.77
C ALA A 103 8.27 15.72 14.06
N LYS A 104 7.37 15.51 15.02
CA LYS A 104 6.36 16.51 15.41
C LYS A 104 7.04 17.78 15.93
#